data_AF-A0A0R3QI97-F1
#
_entry.id   AF-A0A0R3QI97-F1
#
_cell.length_a   1.000
_cell.length_b   1.000
_cell.length_c   1.000
_cell.angle_alpha   90.00
_cell.angle_beta   90.00
_cell.angle_gamma   90.00
#
_symmetry.space_group_name_H-M   'P 1'
#
loop_
_entity.id
_entity.type
_entity.pdbx_description
1 polymer ?
#
loop_
_entity_poly.entity_id
_entity_poly.type
_entity_poly.pdbx_seq_one_letter_code
_entity_poly.pdbx_strand_id
1 'polypeptide(L)'
;LVTELEKHFTSYELEQVSSLTSAYAVRLYEILIAWRSIGKVPMIRLEELRNRLGLGINEYKAMCDLKKRVLDLAIKQINEHTDITASYEQHKQGRVIVGFSFKFKQKPQSKLSNQTENTTTEQTTPRELEIKPLASESQAIKYALQLKEHSEIKRFFNYTDTNDLIQRIKKVLLTPDEVNTKAQKVVFKCLAQTDFKDAIN
;
A
#
# COMPACT_ATOMS: atom_id res chain seq x y z
N LEU A 1 5.84 32.72 13.73
CA LEU A 1 6.93 31.74 13.62
C LEU A 1 6.32 30.45 13.08
N VAL A 2 6.47 30.19 11.78
CA VAL A 2 5.98 28.97 11.11
C VAL A 2 7.17 28.41 10.33
N THR A 3 8.16 27.81 11.00
CA THR A 3 9.46 27.53 10.33
C THR A 3 10.24 26.33 10.89
N GLU A 4 9.57 25.25 11.32
CA GLU A 4 10.30 24.02 11.64
C GLU A 4 9.53 22.73 11.34
N LEU A 5 8.19 22.74 11.35
CA LEU A 5 7.39 21.59 10.96
C LEU A 5 7.48 21.23 9.46
N GLU A 6 7.70 22.22 8.58
CA GLU A 6 7.75 21.99 7.12
C GLU A 6 9.06 21.36 6.64
N LYS A 7 10.11 21.33 7.47
CA LYS A 7 11.45 20.90 7.03
C LYS A 7 11.65 19.38 6.97
N HIS A 8 10.69 18.59 7.43
CA HIS A 8 10.84 17.13 7.54
C HIS A 8 9.77 16.31 6.83
N PHE A 9 8.82 16.95 6.14
CA PHE A 9 7.81 16.23 5.35
C PHE A 9 8.03 16.45 3.87
N THR A 10 8.01 15.34 3.13
CA THR A 10 7.82 15.37 1.68
C THR A 10 6.39 15.80 1.36
N SER A 11 6.16 16.39 0.18
CA SER A 11 4.80 16.72 -0.28
C SER A 11 3.86 15.50 -0.28
N TYR A 12 4.42 14.30 -0.48
CA TYR A 12 3.69 13.04 -0.41
C TYR A 12 3.19 12.73 1.01
N GLU A 13 4.04 12.89 2.03
CA GLU A 13 3.65 12.65 3.42
C GLU A 13 2.61 13.66 3.91
N LEU A 14 2.68 14.91 3.43
CA LEU A 14 1.67 15.93 3.69
C LEU A 14 0.28 15.52 3.14
N GLU A 15 0.22 14.91 1.96
CA GLU A 15 -1.02 14.40 1.38
C GLU A 15 -1.63 13.28 2.25
N GLN A 16 -0.80 12.34 2.71
CA GLN A 16 -1.24 11.26 3.62
C GLN A 16 -1.75 11.82 4.96
N VAL A 17 -1.02 12.77 5.55
CA VAL A 17 -1.37 13.40 6.82
C VAL A 17 -2.64 14.26 6.68
N SER A 18 -2.85 14.92 5.54
CA SER A 18 -4.04 15.74 5.29
C SER A 18 -5.35 14.95 5.36
N SER A 19 -5.29 13.65 5.11
CA SER A 19 -6.45 12.74 5.15
C SER A 19 -6.76 12.24 6.57
N LEU A 20 -5.88 12.52 7.55
CA LEU A 20 -6.07 12.12 8.94
C LEU A 20 -6.82 13.21 9.71
N THR A 21 -7.93 12.84 10.36
CA THR A 21 -8.76 13.79 11.11
C THR A 21 -8.41 13.86 12.60
N SER A 22 -7.78 12.83 13.16
CA SER A 22 -7.32 12.84 14.55
C SER A 22 -5.91 13.37 14.68
N ALA A 23 -5.70 14.35 15.56
CA ALA A 23 -4.37 14.84 15.92
C ALA A 23 -3.45 13.71 16.40
N TYR A 24 -3.99 12.71 17.10
CA TYR A 24 -3.23 11.55 17.56
C TYR A 24 -2.84 10.62 16.40
N ALA A 25 -3.67 10.51 15.36
CA ALA A 25 -3.34 9.75 14.16
C ALA A 25 -2.18 10.41 13.41
N VAL A 26 -2.21 11.74 13.27
CA VAL A 26 -1.11 12.52 12.69
C VAL A 26 0.17 12.27 13.47
N ARG A 27 0.19 12.51 14.79
CA ARG A 27 1.38 12.30 15.62
C ARG A 27 1.91 10.88 15.56
N LEU A 28 1.02 9.88 15.59
CA LEU A 28 1.44 8.50 15.50
C LEU A 28 2.05 8.20 14.14
N TYR A 29 1.47 8.68 13.04
CA TYR A 29 2.03 8.53 11.70
C TYR A 29 3.43 9.14 11.58
N GLU A 30 3.63 10.34 12.12
CA GLU A 30 4.96 11.00 12.18
C GLU A 30 5.99 10.12 12.89
N ILE A 31 5.62 9.53 14.03
CA ILE A 31 6.50 8.61 14.77
C ILE A 31 6.82 7.39 13.93
N LEU A 32 5.87 6.81 13.19
CA LEU A 32 6.11 5.62 12.37
C LEU A 32 7.00 5.91 11.16
N ILE A 33 6.71 7.00 10.43
CA ILE A 33 7.40 7.31 9.17
C ILE A 33 8.86 7.71 9.40
N ALA A 34 9.19 8.26 10.57
CA ALA A 34 10.57 8.53 10.98
C ALA A 34 11.46 7.26 10.96
N TRP A 35 10.87 6.07 11.06
CA TRP A 35 11.57 4.78 11.02
C TRP A 35 11.34 4.02 9.70
N ARG A 36 10.83 4.65 8.65
CA ARG A 36 10.53 4.01 7.35
C ARG A 36 11.73 3.30 6.74
N SER A 37 12.93 3.87 6.88
CA SER A 37 14.19 3.29 6.37
C SER A 37 14.64 2.04 7.15
N ILE A 38 14.32 1.99 8.45
CA ILE A 38 14.71 0.89 9.35
C ILE A 38 13.64 -0.21 9.36
N GLY A 39 12.38 0.16 9.11
CA GLY A 39 11.23 -0.75 9.03
C GLY A 39 10.74 -1.28 10.38
N LYS A 40 11.40 -0.92 11.48
CA LYS A 40 11.05 -1.30 12.85
C LYS A 40 11.19 -0.12 13.78
N VAL A 41 10.15 0.14 14.56
CA VAL A 41 10.19 1.14 15.63
C VAL A 41 10.70 0.44 16.89
N PRO A 42 11.73 0.98 17.57
CA PRO A 42 12.15 0.44 18.86
C PRO A 42 11.00 0.55 19.87
N MET A 43 11.06 -0.27 20.93
CA MET A 43 10.06 -0.20 21.99
C MET A 43 10.08 1.20 22.62
N ILE A 44 8.93 1.88 22.58
CA ILE A 44 8.74 3.20 23.18
C ILE A 44 8.10 3.01 24.56
N ARG A 45 8.69 3.62 25.59
CA ARG A 45 8.12 3.59 26.94
C ARG A 45 6.78 4.33 26.98
N LEU A 46 5.90 3.92 27.88
CA LEU A 46 4.56 4.50 28.01
C LEU A 46 4.60 6.03 28.17
N GLU A 47 5.43 6.53 29.09
CA GLU A 47 5.56 7.96 29.39
C GLU A 47 6.09 8.74 28.18
N GLU A 48 7.11 8.18 27.51
CA GLU A 48 7.68 8.77 26.30
C GLU A 48 6.66 8.82 25.16
N LEU A 49 5.89 7.75 24.96
CA LEU A 49 4.84 7.70 23.95
C LEU A 49 3.78 8.77 24.21
N ARG A 50 3.37 8.95 25.47
CA ARG A 50 2.39 9.99 25.84
C ARG A 50 2.90 11.38 25.52
N ASN A 51 4.17 11.67 25.84
CA ASN A 51 4.80 12.95 25.52
C ASN A 51 4.88 13.17 24.01
N ARG A 52 5.31 12.15 23.24
CA ARG A 52 5.41 12.24 21.77
C ARG A 52 4.05 12.42 21.10
N LEU A 53 2.97 11.86 21.67
CA LEU A 53 1.60 12.05 21.20
C LEU A 53 0.97 13.37 21.67
N GLY A 54 1.67 14.16 22.48
CA GLY A 54 1.18 15.44 23.01
C GLY A 54 0.10 15.30 24.09
N LEU A 55 0.03 14.15 24.77
CA LEU A 55 -0.95 13.91 25.82
C LEU A 55 -0.56 14.62 27.11
N GLY A 56 -1.52 15.32 27.71
CA GLY A 56 -1.37 15.92 29.03
C GLY A 56 -1.16 14.87 30.13
N ILE A 57 -0.57 15.30 31.24
CA ILE A 57 -0.26 14.44 32.40
C ILE A 57 -1.53 13.73 32.91
N ASN A 58 -2.69 14.38 32.81
CA ASN A 58 -3.96 13.86 33.32
C ASN A 58 -4.89 13.26 32.26
N GLU A 59 -4.52 13.26 30.98
CA GLU A 59 -5.39 12.77 29.91
C GLU A 59 -5.31 11.25 29.76
N TYR A 60 -6.45 10.57 29.63
CA TYR A 60 -6.50 9.11 29.44
C TYR A 60 -5.60 8.35 30.45
N LYS A 61 -5.72 8.66 31.75
CA LYS A 61 -4.96 7.98 32.82
C LYS A 61 -5.21 6.48 32.83
N ALA A 62 -6.46 6.08 32.57
CA ALA A 62 -6.81 4.68 32.47
C ALA A 62 -6.27 4.12 31.16
N MET A 63 -5.53 3.00 31.27
CA MET A 63 -4.91 2.36 30.10
C MET A 63 -5.95 1.92 29.06
N CYS A 64 -7.15 1.53 29.49
CA CYS A 64 -8.24 1.18 28.57
C CYS A 64 -8.63 2.38 27.69
N ASP A 65 -8.68 3.59 28.24
CA ASP A 65 -9.02 4.80 27.50
C ASP A 65 -7.88 5.21 26.56
N LEU A 66 -6.63 5.12 27.02
CA LEU A 66 -5.45 5.38 26.18
C LEU A 66 -5.46 4.46 24.95
N LYS A 67 -5.73 3.17 25.13
CA LYS A 67 -5.82 2.23 24.01
C LYS A 67 -6.97 2.59 23.08
N LYS A 68 -8.20 2.66 23.59
CA LYS A 68 -9.40 2.84 22.75
C LYS A 68 -9.45 4.19 22.04
N ARG A 69 -9.13 5.28 22.75
CA ARG A 69 -9.34 6.65 22.26
C ARG A 69 -8.12 7.24 21.58
N VAL A 70 -6.93 6.70 21.84
CA VAL A 70 -5.69 7.21 21.26
C VAL A 70 -5.10 6.20 20.29
N LEU A 71 -4.67 5.03 20.77
CA LEU A 71 -3.92 4.08 19.94
C LEU A 71 -4.80 3.41 18.87
N ASP A 72 -5.92 2.81 19.27
CA ASP A 72 -6.82 2.08 18.37
C ASP A 72 -7.45 3.02 17.34
N LEU A 73 -7.85 4.22 17.78
CA LEU A 73 -8.36 5.27 16.90
C LEU A 73 -7.29 5.71 15.89
N ALA A 74 -6.06 6.00 16.34
CA ALA A 74 -4.98 6.44 15.48
C ALA A 74 -4.60 5.36 14.45
N ILE A 75 -4.44 4.11 14.90
CA ILE A 75 -4.09 2.97 14.04
C ILE A 75 -5.18 2.72 13.01
N LYS A 76 -6.46 2.78 13.41
CA LYS A 76 -7.58 2.63 12.48
C LYS A 76 -7.52 3.69 11.37
N GLN A 77 -7.36 4.96 11.74
CA GLN A 77 -7.30 6.04 10.75
C GLN A 77 -6.09 5.91 9.83
N ILE A 78 -4.91 5.61 10.36
CA ILE A 78 -3.69 5.37 9.56
C ILE A 78 -3.95 4.24 8.56
N ASN A 79 -4.52 3.12 9.04
CA ASN A 79 -4.79 1.97 8.20
C ASN A 79 -5.88 2.21 7.14
N GLU A 80 -6.76 3.19 7.33
CA GLU A 80 -7.82 3.52 6.38
C GLU A 80 -7.38 4.58 5.36
N HIS A 81 -6.65 5.61 5.81
CA HIS A 81 -6.44 6.84 5.04
C HIS A 81 -5.01 7.02 4.54
N THR A 82 -4.07 6.13 4.90
CA THR A 82 -2.65 6.27 4.49
C THR A 82 -2.13 5.10 3.67
N ASP A 83 -0.95 5.29 3.09
CA ASP A 83 -0.18 4.29 2.33
C ASP A 83 0.44 3.18 3.18
N ILE A 84 0.27 3.19 4.50
CA ILE A 84 0.81 2.17 5.39
C ILE A 84 -0.30 1.42 6.14
N THR A 85 0.00 0.18 6.49
CA THR A 85 -0.75 -0.59 7.50
C THR A 85 0.12 -0.74 8.73
N ALA A 86 -0.33 -0.22 9.86
CA ALA A 86 0.32 -0.24 11.15
C ALA A 86 -0.43 -1.13 12.16
N SER A 87 0.33 -1.69 13.10
CA SER A 87 -0.15 -2.40 14.27
C SER A 87 0.80 -2.17 15.44
N TYR A 88 0.33 -2.44 16.66
CA TYR A 88 1.13 -2.28 17.87
C TYR A 88 1.08 -3.52 18.76
N GLU A 89 2.16 -3.72 19.51
CA GLU A 89 2.29 -4.75 20.53
C GLU A 89 2.53 -4.08 21.88
N GLN A 90 1.83 -4.57 22.92
CA GLN A 90 1.97 -4.07 24.28
C GLN A 90 3.03 -4.89 25.02
N HIS A 91 3.95 -4.21 25.70
CA HIS A 91 4.95 -4.84 26.56
C HIS A 91 4.57 -4.65 28.03
N LYS A 92 4.59 -5.75 28.78
CA LYS A 92 4.21 -5.78 30.20
C LYS A 92 5.39 -6.22 31.06
N GLN A 93 5.48 -5.63 32.24
CA GLN A 93 6.32 -6.09 33.34
C GLN A 93 5.39 -6.42 34.51
N GLY A 94 5.14 -7.72 34.71
CA GLY A 94 4.07 -8.19 35.60
C GLY A 94 2.69 -7.71 35.14
N ARG A 95 1.96 -7.00 36.00
CA ARG A 95 0.61 -6.46 35.71
C ARG A 95 0.64 -5.09 35.03
N VAL A 96 1.80 -4.44 34.95
CA VAL A 96 1.95 -3.07 34.46
C VAL A 96 2.39 -3.09 32.99
N ILE A 97 1.76 -2.26 32.16
CA ILE A 97 2.21 -2.02 30.78
C ILE A 97 3.33 -0.99 30.82
N VAL A 98 4.52 -1.38 30.34
CA VAL A 98 5.74 -0.56 30.37
C VAL A 98 5.95 0.23 29.08
N GLY A 99 5.40 -0.24 27.97
CA GLY A 99 5.56 0.43 26.68
C GLY A 99 4.94 -0.33 25.52
N PHE A 100 5.17 0.20 24.32
CA PHE A 100 4.60 -0.30 23.08
C PHE A 100 5.68 -0.40 22.00
N SER A 101 5.57 -1.43 21.18
CA SER A 101 6.33 -1.54 19.93
C SER A 101 5.37 -1.42 18.77
N PHE A 102 5.82 -0.77 17.71
CA PHE A 102 5.01 -0.57 16.51
C PHE A 102 5.62 -1.31 15.32
N LYS A 103 4.74 -1.88 14.51
CA LYS A 103 5.09 -2.52 13.24
C LYS A 103 4.25 -1.88 12.17
N PHE A 104 4.84 -1.59 11.02
CA PHE A 104 4.10 -1.11 9.88
C PHE A 104 4.67 -1.69 8.59
N LYS A 105 3.82 -1.75 7.57
CA LYS A 105 4.18 -2.17 6.22
C LYS A 105 3.60 -1.16 5.25
N GLN A 106 4.36 -0.82 4.22
CA GLN A 106 3.80 -0.08 3.10
C GLN A 106 2.78 -0.96 2.40
N LYS A 107 1.60 -0.40 2.16
CA LYS A 107 0.61 -1.02 1.29
C LYS A 107 1.21 -1.02 -0.12
N PRO A 108 0.97 -2.08 -0.91
CA PRO A 108 1.22 -1.99 -2.33
C PRO A 108 0.42 -0.79 -2.83
N GLN A 109 1.09 0.23 -3.39
CA GLN A 109 0.43 1.33 -4.06
C GLN A 109 -0.33 0.75 -5.27
N SER A 110 -1.56 0.30 -5.06
CA SER A 110 -2.52 0.38 -6.14
C SER A 110 -2.72 1.87 -6.36
N LYS A 111 -2.62 2.30 -7.62
CA LYS A 111 -3.01 3.65 -8.00
C LYS A 111 -4.51 3.77 -7.72
N LEU A 112 -4.89 4.12 -6.50
CA LEU A 112 -6.28 4.32 -6.15
C LEU A 112 -6.60 5.77 -6.47
N SER A 113 -7.18 5.95 -7.65
CA SER A 113 -7.99 7.12 -7.97
C SER A 113 -9.04 7.32 -6.87
N ASN A 114 -9.13 8.55 -6.38
CA ASN A 114 -10.22 9.08 -5.57
C ASN A 114 -11.58 8.51 -5.99
N GLN A 115 -12.17 7.60 -5.20
CA GLN A 115 -13.62 7.42 -5.18
C GLN A 115 -14.10 7.12 -3.76
N THR A 116 -14.89 8.07 -3.30
CA THR A 116 -15.79 8.12 -2.16
C THR A 116 -16.51 6.80 -1.90
N GLU A 117 -16.60 6.47 -0.60
CA GLU A 117 -17.63 5.70 0.11
C GLU A 117 -18.42 4.65 -0.69
N ASN A 118 -18.29 3.39 -0.30
CA ASN A 118 -19.44 2.58 0.13
C ASN A 118 -18.98 1.38 0.97
N THR A 119 -19.51 1.35 2.19
CA THR A 119 -19.65 0.22 3.12
C THR A 119 -19.81 -1.16 2.45
N THR A 120 -19.11 -2.18 2.96
CA THR A 120 -19.70 -3.32 3.72
C THR A 120 -18.61 -4.32 4.14
N THR A 121 -18.71 -4.73 5.39
CA THR A 121 -18.05 -5.83 6.11
C THR A 121 -18.00 -7.17 5.37
N GLU A 122 -16.94 -7.97 5.58
CA GLU A 122 -16.93 -9.43 5.89
C GLU A 122 -15.48 -9.97 5.81
N GLN A 123 -14.82 -10.25 6.94
CA GLN A 123 -14.70 -11.57 7.60
C GLN A 123 -13.86 -12.62 6.85
N THR A 124 -12.58 -12.71 7.24
CA THR A 124 -11.77 -13.93 7.55
C THR A 124 -11.85 -15.18 6.65
N THR A 125 -10.77 -15.39 5.85
CA THR A 125 -9.93 -16.60 5.58
C THR A 125 -10.39 -17.97 6.12
N PRO A 126 -10.08 -19.13 5.47
CA PRO A 126 -8.67 -19.49 5.14
C PRO A 126 -8.35 -20.47 3.97
N ARG A 127 -7.15 -20.25 3.39
CA ARG A 127 -6.17 -21.26 2.91
C ARG A 127 -6.45 -21.96 1.56
N GLU A 128 -5.72 -21.56 0.51
CA GLU A 128 -5.13 -22.45 -0.50
C GLU A 128 -3.90 -21.75 -1.10
N LEU A 129 -2.78 -22.48 -1.20
CA LEU A 129 -1.58 -22.06 -1.90
C LEU A 129 -1.84 -22.25 -3.40
N GLU A 130 -1.61 -21.25 -4.26
CA GLU A 130 -0.95 -21.40 -5.59
C GLU A 130 -1.09 -20.17 -6.53
N ILE A 131 0.06 -19.82 -7.15
CA ILE A 131 0.31 -19.09 -8.41
C ILE A 131 0.16 -17.54 -8.40
N LYS A 132 1.31 -16.85 -8.51
CA LYS A 132 1.43 -15.41 -8.77
C LYS A 132 0.96 -15.07 -10.21
N PRO A 133 -0.03 -14.19 -10.42
CA PRO A 133 -0.23 -13.56 -11.72
C PRO A 133 0.84 -12.47 -11.94
N LEU A 134 1.58 -12.56 -13.05
CA LEU A 134 2.73 -11.71 -13.39
C LEU A 134 2.36 -10.24 -13.71
N ALA A 135 1.08 -9.87 -13.67
CA ALA A 135 0.63 -8.49 -13.78
C ALA A 135 -0.76 -8.36 -13.15
N SER A 136 -1.01 -7.28 -12.40
CA SER A 136 -2.38 -6.89 -12.08
C SER A 136 -3.16 -6.72 -13.40
N GLU A 137 -4.43 -7.13 -13.48
CA GLU A 137 -5.22 -7.05 -14.72
C GLU A 137 -5.15 -5.67 -15.39
N SER A 138 -5.03 -4.61 -14.59
CA SER A 138 -4.89 -3.23 -15.04
C SER A 138 -3.57 -2.97 -15.79
N GLN A 139 -2.47 -3.63 -15.42
CA GLN A 139 -1.17 -3.50 -16.09
C GLN A 139 -1.16 -4.28 -17.42
N ALA A 140 -1.75 -5.48 -17.45
CA ALA A 140 -1.87 -6.26 -18.68
C ALA A 140 -2.69 -5.51 -19.75
N ILE A 141 -3.77 -4.83 -19.34
CA ILE A 141 -4.57 -3.98 -20.23
C ILE A 141 -3.74 -2.80 -20.75
N LYS A 142 -2.96 -2.14 -19.89
CA LYS A 142 -2.09 -1.03 -20.29
C LYS A 142 -1.06 -1.47 -21.34
N TYR A 143 -0.39 -2.59 -21.11
CA TYR A 143 0.59 -3.14 -22.05
C TYR A 143 -0.07 -3.55 -23.36
N ALA A 144 -1.22 -4.21 -23.33
CA ALA A 144 -1.98 -4.56 -24.52
C ALA A 144 -2.40 -3.33 -25.35
N LEU A 145 -2.81 -2.24 -24.68
CA LEU A 145 -3.17 -0.97 -25.34
C LEU A 145 -2.00 -0.27 -26.03
N GLN A 146 -0.77 -0.46 -25.56
CA GLN A 146 0.42 0.12 -26.19
C GLN A 146 0.99 -0.81 -27.27
N LEU A 147 0.96 -2.12 -27.02
CA LEU A 147 1.39 -3.14 -27.97
C LEU A 147 0.49 -3.18 -29.22
N LYS A 148 -0.78 -2.78 -29.13
CA LYS A 148 -1.67 -2.70 -30.31
C LYS A 148 -1.11 -1.80 -31.40
N GLU A 149 -0.31 -0.78 -31.05
CA GLU A 149 0.26 0.16 -32.00
C GLU A 149 1.58 -0.33 -32.61
N HIS A 150 2.15 -1.40 -32.06
CA HIS A 150 3.42 -1.95 -32.53
C HIS A 150 3.27 -2.65 -33.89
N SER A 151 4.13 -2.30 -34.84
CA SER A 151 4.06 -2.82 -36.22
C SER A 151 4.25 -4.35 -36.30
N GLU A 152 5.08 -4.94 -35.43
CA GLU A 152 5.24 -6.40 -35.35
C GLU A 152 3.98 -7.11 -34.82
N ILE A 153 3.26 -6.50 -33.87
CA ILE A 153 2.02 -7.06 -33.31
C ILE A 153 0.90 -7.00 -34.35
N LYS A 154 0.77 -5.88 -35.07
CA LYS A 154 -0.21 -5.72 -36.16
C LYS A 154 0.01 -6.72 -37.30
N ARG A 155 1.26 -7.07 -37.59
CA ARG A 155 1.60 -8.06 -38.63
C ARG A 155 1.35 -9.50 -38.17
N PHE A 156 1.60 -9.80 -36.89
CA PHE A 156 1.51 -11.16 -36.37
C PHE A 156 0.08 -11.56 -36.01
N PHE A 157 -0.63 -10.71 -35.28
CA PHE A 157 -2.03 -10.93 -34.99
C PHE A 157 -2.83 -10.35 -36.14
N ASN A 158 -3.28 -11.17 -37.08
CA ASN A 158 -4.24 -10.74 -38.09
C ASN A 158 -5.59 -10.50 -37.40
N TYR A 159 -5.91 -9.25 -37.06
CA TYR A 159 -7.09 -8.88 -36.29
C TYR A 159 -8.03 -7.97 -37.11
N THR A 160 -9.32 -8.17 -36.94
CA THR A 160 -10.38 -7.31 -37.51
C THR A 160 -10.94 -6.32 -36.47
N ASP A 161 -10.91 -6.69 -35.19
CA ASP A 161 -11.33 -5.86 -34.07
C ASP A 161 -10.16 -5.60 -33.12
N THR A 162 -9.97 -4.32 -32.77
CA THR A 162 -8.92 -3.88 -31.83
C THR A 162 -9.16 -4.41 -30.42
N ASN A 163 -10.42 -4.60 -30.02
CA ASN A 163 -10.76 -5.15 -28.71
C ASN A 163 -10.39 -6.64 -28.60
N ASP A 164 -10.61 -7.42 -29.66
CA ASP A 164 -10.20 -8.83 -29.73
C ASP A 164 -8.66 -8.96 -29.63
N LEU A 165 -7.91 -8.08 -30.30
CA LEU A 165 -6.45 -8.02 -30.15
C LEU A 165 -6.02 -7.78 -28.70
N ILE A 166 -6.64 -6.79 -28.02
CA ILE A 166 -6.32 -6.46 -26.62
C ILE A 166 -6.60 -7.66 -25.71
N GLN A 167 -7.72 -8.36 -25.89
CA GLN A 167 -8.05 -9.55 -25.10
C GLN A 167 -7.06 -10.69 -25.34
N ARG A 168 -6.62 -10.89 -26.59
CA ARG A 168 -5.61 -11.91 -26.93
C ARG A 168 -4.25 -11.59 -26.31
N ILE A 169 -3.80 -10.34 -26.37
CA ILE A 169 -2.55 -9.91 -25.73
C ILE A 169 -2.67 -10.01 -24.20
N LYS A 170 -3.80 -9.60 -23.62
CA LYS A 170 -4.10 -9.75 -22.19
C LYS A 170 -4.00 -11.22 -21.77
N LYS A 171 -4.58 -12.14 -22.55
CA LYS A 171 -4.49 -13.58 -22.29
C LYS A 171 -3.04 -14.08 -22.33
N VAL A 172 -2.25 -13.65 -23.30
CA VAL A 172 -0.81 -13.99 -23.39
C VAL A 172 -0.02 -13.50 -22.17
N LEU A 173 -0.36 -12.33 -21.62
CA LEU A 173 0.33 -11.73 -20.46
C LEU A 173 -0.12 -12.34 -19.12
N LEU A 174 -1.37 -12.78 -19.02
CA LEU A 174 -1.93 -13.33 -17.77
C LEU A 174 -1.75 -14.83 -17.63
N THR A 175 -1.89 -15.59 -18.72
CA THR A 175 -1.78 -17.06 -18.72
C THR A 175 -0.86 -17.52 -19.85
N PRO A 176 0.46 -17.23 -19.78
CA PRO A 176 1.37 -17.58 -20.87
C PRO A 176 1.29 -19.06 -21.21
N ASP A 177 1.24 -19.96 -20.23
CA ASP A 177 1.28 -21.42 -20.43
C ASP A 177 0.11 -21.99 -21.27
N GLU A 178 -1.00 -21.26 -21.40
CA GLU A 178 -2.15 -21.67 -22.20
C GLU A 178 -2.13 -21.17 -23.65
N VAL A 179 -1.17 -20.31 -24.01
CA VAL A 179 -1.14 -19.64 -25.32
C VAL A 179 0.00 -20.12 -26.20
N ASN A 180 -0.16 -20.02 -27.52
CA ASN A 180 0.82 -20.45 -28.50
C ASN A 180 2.21 -19.81 -28.24
N THR A 181 3.25 -20.65 -28.14
CA THR A 181 4.64 -20.25 -27.90
C THR A 181 5.17 -19.19 -28.88
N LYS A 182 4.68 -19.17 -30.13
CA LYS A 182 5.03 -18.13 -31.11
C LYS A 182 4.45 -16.77 -30.72
N ALA A 183 3.19 -16.75 -30.28
CA ALA A 183 2.50 -15.52 -29.85
C ALA A 183 3.14 -14.93 -28.59
N GLN A 184 3.48 -15.78 -27.62
CA GLN A 184 4.25 -15.37 -26.44
C GLN A 184 5.56 -14.69 -26.84
N LYS A 185 6.40 -15.36 -27.65
CA LYS A 185 7.71 -14.82 -28.06
C LYS A 185 7.58 -13.45 -28.73
N VAL A 186 6.58 -13.26 -29.58
CA VAL A 186 6.35 -11.97 -30.26
C VAL A 186 5.90 -10.90 -29.27
N VAL A 187 4.94 -11.20 -28.38
CA VAL A 187 4.44 -10.26 -27.38
C VAL A 187 5.54 -9.86 -26.39
N PHE A 188 6.26 -10.82 -25.83
CA PHE A 188 7.36 -10.55 -24.88
C PHE A 188 8.54 -9.83 -25.55
N LYS A 189 8.88 -10.15 -26.80
CA LYS A 189 9.90 -9.42 -27.58
C LYS A 189 9.50 -7.96 -27.78
N CYS A 190 8.26 -7.69 -28.18
CA CYS A 190 7.76 -6.33 -28.35
C CYS A 190 7.72 -5.59 -27.02
N LEU A 191 7.32 -6.27 -25.94
CA LEU A 191 7.29 -5.70 -24.60
C LEU A 191 8.71 -5.35 -24.10
N ALA A 192 9.72 -6.14 -24.42
CA ALA A 192 11.13 -5.85 -24.10
C ALA A 192 11.71 -4.66 -24.89
N GLN A 193 11.17 -4.35 -26.08
CA GLN A 193 11.55 -3.19 -26.88
C GLN A 193 10.86 -1.90 -26.43
N THR A 194 9.77 -2.02 -25.67
CA THR A 194 9.10 -0.89 -25.03
C THR A 194 9.71 -0.62 -23.65
N ASP A 195 9.59 0.61 -23.13
CA ASP A 195 10.20 1.04 -21.85
C ASP A 195 9.72 0.28 -20.59
N PHE A 196 8.93 -0.80 -20.72
CA PHE A 196 8.44 -1.62 -19.63
C PHE A 196 9.45 -2.67 -19.18
N LYS A 197 10.62 -2.20 -18.69
CA LYS A 197 11.63 -3.07 -18.06
C LYS A 197 11.14 -3.74 -16.78
N ASP A 198 10.10 -3.18 -16.15
CA ASP A 198 9.55 -3.65 -14.87
C ASP A 198 8.66 -4.90 -14.99
N ALA A 199 8.27 -5.32 -16.20
CA ALA A 199 7.36 -6.44 -16.41
C ALA A 199 8.05 -7.79 -16.67
N ILE A 200 9.38 -7.81 -16.79
CA ILE A 200 10.17 -9.02 -17.11
C ILE A 200 10.96 -9.56 -15.90
N ASN A 201 10.97 -8.85 -14.76
CA ASN A 201 11.69 -9.26 -13.54
C ASN A 201 10.80 -9.91 -12.48
#